data_AF-A0A193C0V6-F1
#
_entry.id   AF-A0A193C0V6-F1
#
_cell.length_a   1.000
_cell.length_b   1.000
_cell.length_c   1.000
_cell.angle_alpha   90.00
_cell.angle_beta   90.00
_cell.angle_gamma   90.00
#
_symmetry.space_group_name_H-M   'P 1'
#
loop_
_entity.id
_entity.type
_entity.pdbx_description
1 polymer ?
#
loop_
_entity_poly.entity_id
_entity_poly.type
_entity_poly.pdbx_seq_one_letter_code
_entity_poly.pdbx_strand_id
1 'polypeptide(L)'
;MTAKAADKVILLSATLFLAGKAYNIPSKAFWDSLLSGRGYLLLIFLVVAGVFGAFTPFESWRRRSFVDRNVIMRRRVLSTFGRLLEISAEIEPPLEIGDLALHLWRRKRTLRHPVHGVLKRLSSYRMSSFPATRTFAPVRGVGAVGLCWLHDREVAIDVAPLAAALTDPAKYDDHVARHGKESVMNLSWEQFQALKHRTALFVTPIRSGRNKFVGCVSVDAGRGHEVLNRRQLLEEMTNLGMAVGREDFECT
;
A
#
# COMPACT_ATOMS: atom_id res chain seq x y z
N MET A 1 8.52 8.26 -24.67
CA MET A 1 9.58 7.24 -24.53
C MET A 1 9.90 7.05 -23.05
N THR A 2 9.93 5.81 -22.56
CA THR A 2 10.27 5.52 -21.15
C THR A 2 11.80 5.48 -20.99
N ALA A 3 12.33 5.94 -19.86
CA ALA A 3 13.78 5.95 -19.58
C ALA A 3 14.47 4.60 -19.89
N LYS A 4 13.77 3.50 -19.63
CA LYS A 4 14.21 2.12 -19.93
C LYS A 4 14.51 1.84 -21.41
N ALA A 5 13.80 2.50 -22.33
CA ALA A 5 14.05 2.37 -23.75
C ALA A 5 15.34 3.11 -24.14
N ALA A 6 15.59 4.26 -23.50
CA ALA A 6 16.82 5.03 -23.72
C ALA A 6 18.06 4.26 -23.24
N ASP A 7 18.02 3.67 -22.04
CA ASP A 7 19.17 2.93 -21.49
C ASP A 7 19.58 1.72 -22.36
N LYS A 8 18.59 1.00 -22.89
CA LYS A 8 18.84 -0.13 -23.81
C LYS A 8 19.38 0.31 -25.16
N VAL A 9 18.91 1.44 -25.68
CA VAL A 9 19.41 2.02 -26.94
C VAL A 9 20.84 2.53 -26.77
N ILE A 10 21.16 3.13 -25.62
CA ILE A 10 22.52 3.59 -25.29
C ILE A 10 23.48 2.41 -25.16
N LEU A 11 23.08 1.33 -24.48
CA LEU A 11 23.92 0.13 -24.37
C LEU A 11 24.12 -0.54 -25.74
N LEU A 12 23.05 -0.66 -26.53
CA LEU A 12 23.11 -1.25 -27.87
C LEU A 12 24.01 -0.44 -28.80
N SER A 13 23.88 0.89 -28.80
CA SER A 13 24.68 1.76 -29.65
C SER A 13 26.16 1.74 -29.25
N ALA A 14 26.47 1.75 -27.94
CA ALA A 14 27.83 1.62 -27.44
C ALA A 14 28.46 0.27 -27.84
N THR A 15 27.70 -0.82 -27.72
CA THR A 15 28.17 -2.17 -28.08
C THR A 15 28.40 -2.30 -29.58
N LEU A 16 27.47 -1.77 -30.40
CA LEU A 16 27.61 -1.75 -31.86
C LEU A 16 28.80 -0.89 -32.31
N PHE A 17 29.06 0.24 -31.66
CA PHE A 17 30.21 1.09 -31.94
C PHE A 17 31.54 0.36 -31.66
N LEU A 18 31.64 -0.28 -30.49
CA LEU A 18 32.83 -1.04 -30.10
C LEU A 18 33.03 -2.27 -31.00
N ALA A 19 31.97 -3.01 -31.30
CA ALA A 19 32.02 -4.17 -32.20
C ALA A 19 32.37 -3.76 -33.65
N GLY A 20 31.74 -2.69 -34.15
CA GLY A 20 32.04 -2.14 -35.47
C GLY A 20 33.51 -1.76 -35.61
N LYS A 21 34.10 -1.14 -34.58
CA LYS A 21 35.53 -0.85 -34.58
C LYS A 21 36.41 -2.09 -34.47
N ALA A 22 36.04 -3.07 -33.64
CA ALA A 22 36.80 -4.31 -33.45
C ALA A 22 36.88 -5.14 -34.74
N TYR A 23 35.77 -5.23 -35.48
CA TYR A 23 35.69 -5.95 -36.75
C TYR A 23 35.97 -5.06 -37.98
N ASN A 24 36.28 -3.77 -37.78
CA ASN A 24 36.48 -2.76 -38.82
C ASN A 24 35.34 -2.69 -39.85
N ILE A 25 34.10 -2.87 -39.40
CA ILE A 25 32.89 -2.71 -40.21
C ILE A 25 32.41 -1.27 -40.02
N PRO A 26 32.20 -0.46 -41.08
CA PRO A 26 32.16 -0.86 -42.49
C PRO A 26 33.52 -0.95 -43.20
N SER A 27 34.55 -0.19 -42.78
CA SER A 27 35.92 -0.35 -43.28
C SER A 27 36.95 0.24 -42.30
N LYS A 28 38.23 -0.19 -42.40
CA LYS A 28 39.31 0.35 -41.57
C LYS A 28 39.54 1.85 -41.79
N ALA A 29 39.51 2.32 -43.04
CA ALA A 29 39.72 3.72 -43.38
C ALA A 29 38.64 4.65 -42.79
N PHE A 30 37.40 4.16 -42.70
CA PHE A 30 36.30 4.87 -42.04
C PHE A 30 36.60 5.10 -40.55
N TRP A 31 37.04 4.05 -39.85
CA TRP A 31 37.35 4.12 -38.42
C TRP A 31 38.59 4.94 -38.13
N ASP A 32 39.63 4.82 -38.96
CA ASP A 32 40.86 5.59 -38.81
C ASP A 32 40.57 7.09 -39.04
N SER A 33 39.71 7.45 -39.99
CA SER A 33 39.23 8.83 -40.18
C SER A 33 38.39 9.34 -39.00
N LEU A 34 37.48 8.50 -38.47
CA LEU A 34 36.59 8.87 -37.37
C LEU A 34 37.32 9.04 -36.02
N LEU A 35 38.36 8.23 -35.79
CA LEU A 35 39.12 8.19 -34.54
C LEU A 35 40.44 8.97 -34.60
N SER A 36 40.86 9.45 -35.77
CA SER A 36 42.05 10.29 -35.90
C SER A 36 41.89 11.56 -35.04
N GLY A 37 42.77 11.70 -34.03
CA GLY A 37 42.70 12.77 -33.04
C GLY A 37 41.61 12.63 -31.97
N ARG A 38 40.82 11.54 -31.97
CA ARG A 38 39.66 11.32 -31.07
C ARG A 38 39.67 9.95 -30.38
N GLY A 39 40.85 9.42 -30.06
CA GLY A 39 41.00 8.11 -29.41
C GLY A 39 40.26 7.96 -28.07
N TYR A 40 39.96 9.07 -27.39
CA TYR A 40 39.17 9.10 -26.16
C TYR A 40 37.72 8.61 -26.35
N LEU A 41 37.17 8.62 -27.57
CA LEU A 41 35.82 8.12 -27.84
C LEU A 41 35.68 6.63 -27.53
N LEU A 42 36.73 5.83 -27.78
CA LEU A 42 36.71 4.40 -27.44
C LEU A 42 36.63 4.18 -25.94
N LEU A 43 37.36 4.98 -25.16
CA LEU A 43 37.31 4.92 -23.69
C LEU A 43 35.92 5.34 -23.18
N ILE A 44 35.32 6.39 -23.75
CA ILE A 44 33.96 6.82 -23.40
C ILE A 44 32.94 5.71 -23.66
N PHE A 45 32.94 5.11 -24.85
CA PHE A 45 31.99 4.04 -25.18
C PHE A 45 32.21 2.78 -24.35
N LEU A 46 33.45 2.47 -23.99
CA LEU A 46 33.79 1.34 -23.11
C LEU A 46 33.30 1.59 -21.67
N VAL A 47 33.48 2.82 -21.15
CA VAL A 47 32.93 3.22 -19.85
C VAL A 47 31.40 3.20 -19.86
N VAL A 48 30.76 3.72 -20.92
CA VAL A 48 29.30 3.68 -21.07
C VAL A 48 28.80 2.24 -21.14
N ALA A 49 29.40 1.37 -21.95
CA ALA A 49 29.03 -0.04 -22.02
C ALA A 49 29.25 -0.76 -20.67
N GLY A 50 30.34 -0.46 -19.97
CA GLY A 50 30.66 -1.02 -18.66
C GLY A 50 29.66 -0.58 -17.58
N VAL A 51 29.33 0.71 -17.50
CA VAL A 51 28.34 1.24 -16.55
C VAL A 51 26.96 0.67 -16.88
N PHE A 52 26.43 0.89 -18.08
CA PHE A 52 25.08 0.44 -18.41
C PHE A 52 24.94 -1.10 -18.41
N GLY A 53 26.00 -1.83 -18.75
CA GLY A 53 26.07 -3.30 -18.67
C GLY A 53 26.21 -3.84 -17.25
N ALA A 54 26.95 -3.18 -16.36
CA ALA A 54 27.08 -3.59 -14.97
C ALA A 54 25.81 -3.27 -14.15
N PHE A 55 25.08 -2.20 -14.47
CA PHE A 55 23.88 -1.80 -13.74
C PHE A 55 22.59 -2.53 -14.20
N THR A 56 22.56 -3.10 -15.41
CA THR A 56 21.39 -3.86 -15.91
C THR A 56 21.06 -5.14 -15.09
N PRO A 57 22.03 -5.96 -14.65
CA PRO A 57 21.80 -7.11 -13.76
C PRO A 57 21.17 -6.70 -12.42
N PHE A 58 21.67 -5.62 -11.80
CA PHE A 58 21.15 -5.13 -10.52
C PHE A 58 19.70 -4.66 -10.62
N GLU A 59 19.31 -4.01 -11.71
CA GLU A 59 17.91 -3.63 -11.95
C GLU A 59 17.00 -4.85 -12.14
N SER A 60 17.47 -5.84 -12.90
CA SER A 60 16.70 -7.06 -13.14
C SER A 60 16.49 -7.88 -11.86
N TRP A 61 17.52 -7.95 -11.00
CA TRP A 61 17.46 -8.61 -9.70
C TRP A 61 16.54 -7.85 -8.73
N ARG A 62 16.67 -6.52 -8.66
CA ARG A 62 15.78 -5.68 -7.86
C ARG A 62 14.33 -5.83 -8.30
N ARG A 63 14.06 -5.90 -9.61
CA ARG A 63 12.71 -6.09 -10.16
C ARG A 63 12.14 -7.47 -9.87
N ARG A 64 12.93 -8.55 -10.00
CA ARG A 64 12.49 -9.91 -9.60
C ARG A 64 12.20 -9.98 -8.12
N SER A 65 13.12 -9.48 -7.29
CA SER A 65 12.93 -9.45 -5.83
C SER A 65 11.67 -8.69 -5.40
N PHE A 66 11.31 -7.62 -6.11
CA PHE A 66 10.09 -6.86 -5.85
C PHE A 66 8.82 -7.62 -6.29
N VAL A 67 8.86 -8.27 -7.45
CA VAL A 67 7.73 -9.09 -7.94
C VAL A 67 7.48 -10.28 -7.02
N ASP A 68 8.54 -10.99 -6.60
CA ASP A 68 8.42 -12.15 -5.72
C ASP A 68 7.85 -11.75 -4.35
N ARG A 69 8.32 -10.63 -3.77
CA ARG A 69 7.77 -10.06 -2.53
C ARG A 69 6.30 -9.71 -2.66
N ASN A 70 5.89 -9.07 -3.76
CA ASN A 70 4.49 -8.71 -3.97
C ASN A 70 3.58 -9.94 -4.14
N VAL A 71 4.06 -11.01 -4.78
CA VAL A 71 3.32 -12.26 -4.90
C VAL A 71 3.17 -12.95 -3.55
N ILE A 72 4.26 -13.06 -2.77
CA ILE A 72 4.24 -13.64 -1.43
C ILE A 72 3.29 -12.85 -0.52
N MET A 73 3.39 -11.52 -0.53
CA MET A 73 2.51 -10.65 0.24
C MET A 73 1.06 -10.79 -0.17
N ARG A 74 0.76 -10.79 -1.48
CA ARG A 74 -0.61 -10.98 -1.96
C ARG A 74 -1.18 -12.33 -1.52
N ARG A 75 -0.37 -13.40 -1.58
CA ARG A 75 -0.78 -14.72 -1.10
C ARG A 75 -1.06 -14.70 0.41
N ARG A 76 -0.22 -14.04 1.20
CA ARG A 76 -0.43 -13.89 2.64
C ARG A 76 -1.71 -13.10 2.95
N VAL A 77 -1.93 -11.97 2.28
CA VAL A 77 -3.15 -11.18 2.44
C VAL A 77 -4.40 -11.97 2.08
N LEU A 78 -4.38 -12.71 0.96
CA LEU A 78 -5.49 -13.56 0.54
C LEU A 78 -5.73 -14.72 1.52
N SER A 79 -4.67 -15.33 2.05
CA SER A 79 -4.78 -16.37 3.07
C SER A 79 -5.38 -15.84 4.36
N THR A 80 -4.95 -14.66 4.83
CA THR A 80 -5.55 -14.00 5.99
C THR A 80 -7.01 -13.70 5.69
N PHE A 81 -7.32 -13.10 4.54
CA PHE A 81 -8.70 -12.81 4.14
C PHE A 81 -9.59 -14.07 4.08
N GLY A 82 -9.06 -15.21 3.62
CA GLY A 82 -9.74 -16.50 3.67
C GLY A 82 -10.12 -16.92 5.10
N ARG A 83 -9.17 -16.82 6.05
CA ARG A 83 -9.44 -17.08 7.48
C ARG A 83 -10.46 -16.10 8.06
N LEU A 84 -10.43 -14.83 7.64
CA LEU A 84 -11.42 -13.84 8.05
C LEU A 84 -12.82 -14.22 7.58
N LEU A 85 -12.95 -14.75 6.37
CA LEU A 85 -14.22 -15.24 5.84
C LEU A 85 -14.74 -16.44 6.62
N GLU A 86 -13.86 -17.38 6.99
CA GLU A 86 -14.20 -18.52 7.85
C GLU A 86 -14.74 -18.06 9.22
N ILE A 87 -14.06 -17.12 9.88
CA ILE A 87 -14.54 -16.54 11.16
C ILE A 87 -15.87 -15.83 10.97
N SER A 88 -16.04 -15.10 9.86
CA SER A 88 -17.27 -14.36 9.59
C SER A 88 -18.46 -15.26 9.24
N ALA A 89 -18.23 -16.52 8.85
CA ALA A 89 -19.29 -17.47 8.56
C ALA A 89 -20.07 -17.88 9.83
N GLU A 90 -19.51 -17.65 11.02
CA GLU A 90 -20.18 -17.88 12.30
C GLU A 90 -21.15 -16.73 12.69
N ILE A 91 -21.25 -15.66 11.89
CA ILE A 91 -22.17 -14.56 12.15
C ILE A 91 -23.59 -15.00 11.75
N GLU A 92 -24.54 -14.87 12.67
CA GLU A 92 -25.96 -15.11 12.39
C GLU A 92 -26.76 -13.79 12.35
N PRO A 93 -27.57 -13.55 11.29
CA PRO A 93 -27.57 -14.26 10.00
C PRO A 93 -26.24 -14.09 9.24
N PRO A 94 -25.88 -14.94 8.25
CA PRO A 94 -24.64 -14.82 7.49
C PRO A 94 -24.46 -13.45 6.84
N LEU A 95 -23.25 -12.88 6.88
CA LEU A 95 -22.97 -11.59 6.23
C LEU A 95 -23.31 -11.64 4.73
N GLU A 96 -23.79 -10.52 4.19
CA GLU A 96 -24.01 -10.41 2.75
C GLU A 96 -22.68 -10.53 1.98
N ILE A 97 -22.77 -11.07 0.76
CA ILE A 97 -21.61 -11.24 -0.12
C ILE A 97 -20.94 -9.88 -0.37
N GLY A 98 -19.71 -9.73 0.12
CA GLY A 98 -18.92 -8.51 -0.04
C GLY A 98 -19.08 -7.46 1.06
N ASP A 99 -19.84 -7.75 2.11
CA ASP A 99 -19.96 -6.87 3.27
C ASP A 99 -18.64 -6.82 4.05
N LEU A 100 -18.01 -7.98 4.30
CA LEU A 100 -16.70 -8.07 4.91
C LEU A 100 -15.61 -7.51 3.98
N ALA A 101 -14.84 -6.57 4.51
CA ALA A 101 -13.74 -5.93 3.80
C ALA A 101 -12.46 -5.91 4.61
N LEU A 102 -11.35 -6.25 3.96
CA LEU A 102 -10.00 -6.07 4.48
C LEU A 102 -9.31 -4.95 3.69
N HIS A 103 -8.74 -3.97 4.39
CA HIS A 103 -8.03 -2.85 3.79
C HIS A 103 -6.61 -2.73 4.37
N LEU A 104 -5.65 -2.46 3.48
CA LEU A 104 -4.30 -2.09 3.87
C LEU A 104 -4.12 -0.60 3.66
N TRP A 105 -3.60 0.07 4.67
CA TRP A 105 -3.38 1.51 4.71
C TRP A 105 -1.90 1.79 4.90
N ARG A 106 -1.36 2.75 4.15
CA ARG A 106 0.03 3.22 4.29
C ARG A 106 0.04 4.71 4.54
N ARG A 107 0.84 5.14 5.51
CA ARG A 107 1.12 6.55 5.74
C ARG A 107 1.91 7.11 4.56
N LYS A 108 1.34 8.11 3.87
CA LYS A 108 2.01 8.85 2.79
C LYS A 108 1.92 10.34 3.05
N ARG A 109 3.03 11.05 2.91
CA ARG A 109 3.04 12.52 2.92
C ARG A 109 2.43 13.05 1.63
N THR A 110 1.70 14.15 1.72
CA THR A 110 1.10 14.83 0.57
C THR A 110 1.42 16.32 0.65
N LEU A 111 1.26 17.05 -0.46
CA LEU A 111 1.49 18.50 -0.46
C LEU A 111 0.60 19.24 0.55
N ARG A 112 -0.64 18.76 0.76
CA ARG A 112 -1.57 19.33 1.76
C ARG A 112 -1.21 18.94 3.20
N HIS A 113 -0.52 17.81 3.41
CA HIS A 113 -0.14 17.32 4.73
C HIS A 113 1.34 16.90 4.74
N PRO A 114 2.28 17.87 4.74
CA PRO A 114 3.71 17.58 4.55
C PRO A 114 4.36 16.95 5.80
N VAL A 115 3.91 17.32 7.00
CA VAL A 115 4.52 16.87 8.27
C VAL A 115 4.12 15.43 8.60
N HIS A 116 2.83 15.22 8.87
CA HIS A 116 2.30 13.94 9.32
C HIS A 116 1.82 13.05 8.17
N GLY A 117 1.37 13.63 7.05
CA GLY A 117 0.78 12.89 5.93
C GLY A 117 -0.66 12.47 6.17
N VAL A 118 -1.12 11.54 5.35
CA VAL A 118 -2.44 10.89 5.44
C VAL A 118 -2.26 9.38 5.30
N LEU A 119 -3.23 8.60 5.77
CA LEU A 119 -3.31 7.19 5.41
C LEU A 119 -3.92 7.07 4.01
N LYS A 120 -3.17 6.50 3.08
CA LYS A 120 -3.68 6.10 1.77
C LYS A 120 -3.96 4.61 1.77
N ARG A 121 -5.14 4.25 1.29
CA ARG A 121 -5.51 2.86 1.05
C ARG A 121 -4.64 2.30 -0.09
N LEU A 122 -3.86 1.26 0.19
CA LEU A 122 -3.04 0.56 -0.80
C LEU A 122 -3.85 -0.50 -1.55
N SER A 123 -4.67 -1.23 -0.80
CA SER A 123 -5.46 -2.35 -1.35
C SER A 123 -6.73 -2.55 -0.55
N SER A 124 -7.73 -3.09 -1.24
CA SER A 124 -9.00 -3.51 -0.65
C SER A 124 -9.32 -4.92 -1.13
N TYR A 125 -9.66 -5.80 -0.20
CA TYR A 125 -10.08 -7.16 -0.48
C TYR A 125 -11.51 -7.30 0.03
N ARG A 126 -12.42 -7.63 -0.88
CA ARG A 126 -13.86 -7.81 -0.65
C ARG A 126 -14.34 -8.95 -1.54
N MET A 127 -15.33 -9.72 -1.08
CA MET A 127 -16.04 -10.66 -1.93
C MET A 127 -17.16 -9.95 -2.71
N SER A 128 -16.84 -8.88 -3.44
CA SER A 128 -17.82 -8.20 -4.31
C SER A 128 -17.23 -8.02 -5.70
N SER A 129 -18.08 -8.18 -6.72
CA SER A 129 -17.73 -7.97 -8.14
C SER A 129 -17.40 -6.51 -8.46
N PHE A 130 -17.81 -5.55 -7.61
CA PHE A 130 -17.51 -4.13 -7.76
C PHE A 130 -16.94 -3.54 -6.47
N PRO A 131 -15.61 -3.60 -6.25
CA PRO A 131 -14.96 -3.02 -5.08
C PRO A 131 -14.83 -1.48 -5.24
N ALA A 132 -15.92 -0.79 -5.56
CA ALA A 132 -15.96 0.67 -5.60
C ALA A 132 -15.82 1.20 -4.17
N THR A 133 -14.58 1.39 -3.73
CA THR A 133 -14.31 1.98 -2.42
C THR A 133 -14.32 3.50 -2.54
N ARG A 134 -15.14 4.14 -1.70
CA ARG A 134 -15.13 5.60 -1.57
C ARG A 134 -13.72 6.10 -1.25
N THR A 135 -13.38 7.26 -1.80
CA THR A 135 -12.11 7.93 -1.53
C THR A 135 -12.09 8.39 -0.08
N PHE A 136 -11.37 7.65 0.77
CA PHE A 136 -11.16 8.00 2.17
C PHE A 136 -9.66 8.05 2.43
N ALA A 137 -9.16 9.20 2.89
CA ALA A 137 -7.75 9.43 3.17
C ALA A 137 -7.59 10.11 4.54
N PRO A 138 -7.80 9.36 5.63
CA PRO A 138 -7.86 9.94 6.97
C PRO A 138 -6.50 10.48 7.42
N VAL A 139 -6.56 11.60 8.14
CA VAL A 139 -5.44 12.14 8.92
C VAL A 139 -5.34 11.42 10.27
N ARG A 140 -4.25 11.64 11.00
CA ARG A 140 -4.05 11.10 12.34
C ARG A 140 -5.22 11.50 13.26
N GLY A 141 -5.81 10.53 13.94
CA GLY A 141 -6.94 10.71 14.85
C GLY A 141 -8.34 10.62 14.22
N VAL A 142 -8.50 10.60 12.89
CA VAL A 142 -9.82 10.63 12.23
C VAL A 142 -10.25 9.25 11.71
N GLY A 143 -11.42 8.79 12.13
CA GLY A 143 -11.94 7.45 11.87
C GLY A 143 -11.17 6.37 12.65
N ALA A 144 -11.67 5.13 12.65
CA ALA A 144 -11.03 4.01 13.36
C ALA A 144 -9.54 3.83 12.98
N VAL A 145 -9.20 3.97 11.69
CA VAL A 145 -7.81 3.88 11.21
C VAL A 145 -6.95 5.07 11.63
N GLY A 146 -7.53 6.26 11.75
CA GLY A 146 -6.84 7.44 12.27
C GLY A 146 -6.61 7.33 13.78
N LEU A 147 -7.54 6.75 14.54
CA LEU A 147 -7.35 6.45 15.97
C LEU A 147 -6.25 5.42 16.19
N CYS A 148 -6.19 4.37 15.37
CA CYS A 148 -5.09 3.40 15.39
C CYS A 148 -3.74 4.11 15.16
N TRP A 149 -3.68 5.09 14.25
CA TRP A 149 -2.48 5.90 14.04
C TRP A 149 -2.22 6.89 15.19
N LEU A 150 -3.25 7.45 15.82
CA LEU A 150 -3.10 8.36 16.94
C LEU A 150 -2.40 7.66 18.11
N HIS A 151 -2.91 6.48 18.47
CA HIS A 151 -2.53 5.72 19.64
C HIS A 151 -1.46 4.65 19.40
N ASP A 152 -1.13 4.36 18.14
CA ASP A 152 -0.24 3.26 17.73
C ASP A 152 -0.58 1.94 18.43
N ARG A 153 -1.87 1.59 18.43
CA ARG A 153 -2.42 0.37 19.06
C ARG A 153 -3.62 -0.14 18.30
N GLU A 154 -4.06 -1.34 18.67
CA GLU A 154 -5.24 -1.97 18.12
C GLU A 154 -6.50 -1.19 18.53
N VAL A 155 -7.46 -1.08 17.60
CA VAL A 155 -8.73 -0.37 17.79
C VAL A 155 -9.85 -1.28 17.32
N ALA A 156 -10.78 -1.58 18.22
CA ALA A 156 -12.02 -2.29 17.92
C ALA A 156 -13.19 -1.39 18.34
N ILE A 157 -14.13 -1.14 17.42
CA ILE A 157 -15.24 -0.22 17.65
C ILE A 157 -16.53 -0.86 17.11
N ASP A 158 -17.51 -0.98 18.01
CA ASP A 158 -18.89 -1.23 17.64
C ASP A 158 -19.62 0.10 17.42
N VAL A 159 -19.93 0.39 16.17
CA VAL A 159 -20.66 1.59 15.75
C VAL A 159 -22.16 1.35 15.71
N ALA A 160 -22.67 0.10 15.82
CA ALA A 160 -24.11 -0.16 15.76
C ALA A 160 -24.90 0.61 16.85
N PRO A 161 -24.49 0.63 18.13
CA PRO A 161 -25.17 1.41 19.16
C PRO A 161 -25.13 2.92 18.88
N LEU A 162 -23.99 3.42 18.39
CA LEU A 162 -23.84 4.84 18.03
C LEU A 162 -24.74 5.21 16.85
N ALA A 163 -24.78 4.37 15.81
CA ALA A 163 -25.60 4.61 14.63
C ALA A 163 -27.11 4.62 14.95
N ALA A 164 -27.54 3.79 15.91
CA ALA A 164 -28.91 3.74 16.40
C ALA A 164 -29.27 4.96 17.28
N ALA A 165 -28.34 5.43 18.12
CA ALA A 165 -28.60 6.54 19.03
C ALA A 165 -28.49 7.92 18.34
N LEU A 166 -27.51 8.10 17.45
CA LEU A 166 -27.15 9.39 16.85
C LEU A 166 -27.89 9.58 15.52
N THR A 167 -29.21 9.77 15.62
CA THR A 167 -30.12 9.85 14.46
C THR A 167 -30.13 11.20 13.75
N ASP A 168 -29.76 12.27 14.45
CA ASP A 168 -29.82 13.66 13.97
C ASP A 168 -28.62 14.47 14.48
N PRO A 169 -28.33 15.65 13.88
CA PRO A 169 -27.19 16.48 14.27
C PRO A 169 -27.22 16.90 15.75
N ALA A 170 -28.39 17.17 16.31
CA ALA A 170 -28.50 17.65 17.69
C ALA A 170 -28.09 16.56 18.69
N LYS A 171 -28.55 15.31 18.49
CA LYS A 171 -28.11 14.16 19.30
C LYS A 171 -26.63 13.88 19.15
N TYR A 172 -26.10 14.05 17.94
CA TYR A 172 -24.68 13.88 17.67
C TYR A 172 -23.83 14.91 18.44
N ASP A 173 -24.18 16.19 18.34
CA ASP A 173 -23.46 17.27 19.02
C ASP A 173 -23.54 17.15 20.54
N ASP A 174 -24.72 16.77 21.08
CA ASP A 174 -24.89 16.50 22.50
C ASP A 174 -24.06 15.29 22.97
N HIS A 175 -24.02 14.21 22.18
CA HIS A 175 -23.16 13.07 22.48
C HIS A 175 -21.68 13.45 22.51
N VAL A 176 -21.22 14.24 21.52
CA VAL A 176 -19.85 14.75 21.44
C VAL A 176 -19.52 15.68 22.60
N ALA A 177 -20.45 16.52 23.03
CA ALA A 177 -20.27 17.39 24.19
C ALA A 177 -20.10 16.59 25.49
N ARG A 178 -20.82 15.46 25.62
CA ARG A 178 -20.79 14.60 26.82
C ARG A 178 -19.63 13.61 26.86
N HIS A 179 -19.25 13.02 25.72
CA HIS A 179 -18.28 11.91 25.65
C HIS A 179 -16.98 12.26 24.93
N GLY A 180 -16.89 13.47 24.35
CA GLY A 180 -15.76 13.93 23.55
C GLY A 180 -15.83 13.48 22.09
N LYS A 181 -15.05 14.15 21.23
CA LYS A 181 -15.05 13.87 19.78
C LYS A 181 -14.52 12.48 19.42
N GLU A 182 -13.67 11.89 20.26
CA GLU A 182 -13.11 10.56 20.00
C GLU A 182 -14.16 9.45 20.06
N SER A 183 -15.26 9.62 20.82
CA SER A 183 -16.35 8.63 20.89
C SER A 183 -17.04 8.40 19.55
N VAL A 184 -17.00 9.39 18.67
CA VAL A 184 -17.48 9.34 17.27
C VAL A 184 -16.31 9.31 16.28
N MET A 185 -15.15 8.82 16.73
CA MET A 185 -13.92 8.67 15.97
C MET A 185 -13.39 9.97 15.34
N ASN A 186 -13.66 11.12 15.97
CA ASN A 186 -13.33 12.46 15.48
C ASN A 186 -13.84 12.72 14.04
N LEU A 187 -14.91 12.02 13.62
CA LEU A 187 -15.60 12.31 12.37
C LEU A 187 -16.39 13.62 12.51
N SER A 188 -16.74 14.28 11.41
CA SER A 188 -17.84 15.25 11.41
C SER A 188 -19.19 14.51 11.34
N TRP A 189 -20.30 15.22 11.59
CA TRP A 189 -21.65 14.66 11.39
C TRP A 189 -21.83 14.05 9.98
N GLU A 190 -21.43 14.79 8.95
CA GLU A 190 -21.53 14.35 7.55
C GLU A 190 -20.71 13.08 7.27
N GLN A 191 -19.49 13.03 7.81
CA GLN A 191 -18.62 11.87 7.68
C GLN A 191 -19.17 10.67 8.46
N PHE A 192 -19.70 10.90 9.67
CA PHE A 192 -20.34 9.88 10.48
C PHE A 192 -21.55 9.30 9.73
N GLN A 193 -22.44 10.12 9.18
CA GLN A 193 -23.57 9.66 8.37
C GLN A 193 -23.11 8.86 7.14
N ALA A 194 -22.04 9.30 6.48
CA ALA A 194 -21.50 8.59 5.33
C ALA A 194 -20.93 7.21 5.68
N LEU A 195 -20.43 7.00 6.91
CA LEU A 195 -19.66 5.81 7.31
C LEU A 195 -20.36 4.90 8.32
N LYS A 196 -21.42 5.36 9.00
CA LYS A 196 -22.12 4.63 10.09
C LYS A 196 -22.72 3.27 9.68
N HIS A 197 -22.84 3.02 8.37
CA HIS A 197 -23.29 1.73 7.83
C HIS A 197 -22.27 0.61 8.02
N ARG A 198 -21.00 0.92 8.32
CA ARG A 198 -19.97 -0.06 8.71
C ARG A 198 -19.91 -0.11 10.23
N THR A 199 -20.59 -1.09 10.80
CA THR A 199 -20.84 -1.12 12.24
C THR A 199 -19.76 -1.85 13.03
N ALA A 200 -19.11 -2.85 12.44
CA ALA A 200 -18.03 -3.59 13.09
C ALA A 200 -16.69 -3.16 12.49
N LEU A 201 -15.86 -2.45 13.26
CA LEU A 201 -14.58 -1.90 12.81
C LEU A 201 -13.42 -2.44 13.66
N PHE A 202 -12.46 -3.10 13.01
CA PHE A 202 -11.24 -3.60 13.65
C PHE A 202 -10.02 -3.05 12.92
N VAL A 203 -9.04 -2.55 13.65
CA VAL A 203 -7.83 -1.96 13.06
C VAL A 203 -6.60 -2.33 13.89
N THR A 204 -5.55 -2.80 13.22
CA THR A 204 -4.25 -3.07 13.83
C THR A 204 -3.14 -2.26 13.16
N PRO A 205 -2.12 -1.80 13.91
CA PRO A 205 -1.05 -0.99 13.35
C PRO A 205 -0.06 -1.85 12.55
N ILE A 206 0.41 -1.30 11.43
CA ILE A 206 1.55 -1.82 10.66
C ILE A 206 2.79 -1.09 11.15
N ARG A 207 3.75 -1.84 11.67
CA ARG A 207 5.05 -1.32 12.13
C ARG A 207 6.18 -1.84 11.26
N SER A 208 7.12 -0.97 10.92
CA SER A 208 8.31 -1.36 10.17
C SER A 208 9.22 -2.27 11.00
N GLY A 209 10.24 -2.86 10.38
CA GLY A 209 11.28 -3.62 11.09
C GLY A 209 12.01 -2.83 12.20
N ARG A 210 11.90 -1.50 12.21
CA ARG A 210 12.42 -0.62 13.28
C ARG A 210 11.37 -0.21 14.30
N ASN A 211 10.27 -0.96 14.38
CA ASN A 211 9.11 -0.69 15.24
C ASN A 211 8.47 0.70 15.04
N LYS A 212 8.60 1.31 13.85
CA LYS A 212 7.97 2.60 13.55
C LYS A 212 6.63 2.39 12.89
N PHE A 213 5.60 3.14 13.31
CA PHE A 213 4.31 3.16 12.63
C PHE A 213 4.46 3.56 11.14
N VAL A 214 3.93 2.72 10.25
CA VAL A 214 3.94 2.95 8.80
C VAL A 214 2.56 2.85 8.15
N GLY A 215 1.54 2.37 8.87
CA GLY A 215 0.21 2.16 8.30
C GLY A 215 -0.72 1.38 9.24
N CYS A 216 -1.85 0.92 8.71
CA CYS A 216 -2.82 0.09 9.43
C CYS A 216 -3.35 -1.04 8.54
N VAL A 217 -3.71 -2.16 9.15
CA VAL A 217 -4.62 -3.15 8.58
C VAL A 217 -5.99 -2.88 9.18
N SER A 218 -7.05 -2.79 8.37
CA SER A 218 -8.41 -2.68 8.89
C SER A 218 -9.33 -3.73 8.32
N VAL A 219 -10.24 -4.22 9.15
CA VAL A 219 -11.36 -5.07 8.78
C VAL A 219 -12.64 -4.32 9.14
N ASP A 220 -13.57 -4.23 8.18
CA ASP A 220 -14.88 -3.66 8.42
C ASP A 220 -16.00 -4.53 7.85
N ALA A 221 -17.11 -4.59 8.59
CA ALA A 221 -18.35 -5.24 8.21
C ALA A 221 -19.57 -4.40 8.64
N GLY A 222 -20.71 -4.62 8.00
CA GLY A 222 -21.98 -3.96 8.31
C GLY A 222 -22.63 -4.46 9.60
N ARG A 223 -22.18 -5.58 10.16
CA ARG A 223 -22.64 -6.18 11.44
C ARG A 223 -21.68 -7.25 11.96
N GLY A 224 -22.04 -7.88 13.08
CA GLY A 224 -21.31 -9.03 13.63
C GLY A 224 -20.12 -8.66 14.49
N HIS A 225 -20.10 -7.47 15.11
CA HIS A 225 -19.00 -7.02 15.96
C HIS A 225 -18.65 -8.05 17.04
N GLU A 226 -19.64 -8.57 17.78
CA GLU A 226 -19.40 -9.56 18.86
C GLU A 226 -18.75 -10.86 18.37
N VAL A 227 -19.07 -11.30 17.15
CA VAL A 227 -18.50 -12.52 16.58
C VAL A 227 -17.09 -12.26 16.04
N LEU A 228 -16.88 -11.09 15.44
CA LEU A 228 -15.58 -10.68 14.90
C LEU A 228 -14.60 -10.26 15.99
N ASN A 229 -15.07 -9.76 17.13
CA ASN A 229 -14.27 -9.30 18.26
C ASN A 229 -13.66 -10.48 19.05
N ARG A 230 -12.90 -11.32 18.35
CA ARG A 230 -12.19 -12.47 18.89
C ARG A 230 -10.71 -12.23 18.82
N ARG A 231 -9.99 -12.76 19.81
CA ARG A 231 -8.52 -12.73 19.86
C ARG A 231 -7.89 -13.26 18.56
N GLN A 232 -8.46 -14.31 17.99
CA GLN A 232 -7.98 -14.91 16.74
C GLN A 232 -7.99 -13.91 15.57
N LEU A 233 -9.03 -13.06 15.47
CA LEU A 233 -9.10 -12.03 14.43
C LEU A 233 -7.94 -11.04 14.57
N LEU A 234 -7.77 -10.50 15.78
CA LEU A 234 -6.74 -9.51 16.07
C LEU A 234 -5.34 -10.09 15.85
N GLU A 235 -5.09 -11.34 16.25
CA GLU A 235 -3.82 -12.03 16.01
C GLU A 235 -3.52 -12.20 14.53
N GLU A 236 -4.49 -12.62 13.72
CA GLU A 236 -4.32 -12.74 12.26
C GLU A 236 -4.02 -11.37 11.62
N MET A 237 -4.75 -10.32 12.03
CA MET A 237 -4.54 -8.97 11.55
C MET A 237 -3.16 -8.42 11.96
N THR A 238 -2.73 -8.66 13.20
CA THR A 238 -1.43 -8.23 13.72
C THR A 238 -0.29 -8.99 13.06
N ASN A 239 -0.44 -10.29 12.83
CA ASN A 239 0.51 -11.11 12.06
C ASN A 239 0.64 -10.63 10.61
N LEU A 240 -0.48 -10.26 9.98
CA LEU A 240 -0.47 -9.65 8.66
C LEU A 240 0.25 -8.30 8.68
N GLY A 241 -0.06 -7.44 9.66
CA GLY A 241 0.57 -6.13 9.81
C GLY A 241 2.08 -6.21 10.01
N MET A 242 2.57 -7.16 10.82
CA MET A 242 4.00 -7.42 10.99
C MET A 242 4.67 -7.85 9.68
N ALA A 243 4.02 -8.72 8.91
CA ALA A 243 4.57 -9.21 7.64
C ALA A 243 4.65 -8.08 6.60
N VAL A 244 3.57 -7.31 6.44
CA VAL A 244 3.49 -6.15 5.55
C VAL A 244 4.53 -5.09 5.93
N GLY A 245 4.76 -4.87 7.23
CA GLY A 245 5.73 -3.91 7.74
C GLY A 245 7.20 -4.31 7.54
N ARG A 246 7.51 -5.61 7.52
CA ARG A 246 8.90 -6.11 7.32
C ARG A 246 9.33 -6.09 5.86
N GLU A 247 8.42 -6.36 4.93
CA GLU A 247 8.77 -6.50 3.51
C GLU A 247 8.65 -5.20 2.70
N ASP A 248 8.29 -4.07 3.34
CA ASP A 248 8.04 -2.77 2.70
C ASP A 248 7.10 -2.90 1.49
N PHE A 249 5.94 -3.51 1.72
CA PHE A 249 4.94 -3.76 0.69
C PHE A 249 4.48 -2.45 0.03
N GLU A 250 4.68 -2.35 -1.29
CA GLU A 250 4.17 -1.28 -2.14
C GLU A 250 3.26 -1.88 -3.22
N CYS A 251 1.95 -1.64 -3.12
CA CYS A 251 1.05 -1.85 -4.27
C CYS A 251 1.30 -0.75 -5.30
N THR A 252 1.83 -1.15 -6.46
CA THR A 252 1.82 -0.36 -7.70
C THR A 252 0.43 -0.32 -8.30
#